data_AF-A0A3D0ZYA0-F1
#
_entry.id   AF-A0A3D0ZYA0-F1
#
_cell.length_a   1.000
_cell.length_b   1.000
_cell.length_c   1.000
_cell.angle_alpha   90.00
_cell.angle_beta   90.00
_cell.angle_gamma   90.00
#
_symmetry.space_group_name_H-M   'P 1'
#
loop_
_entity.id
_entity.type
_entity.pdbx_description
1 polymer ?
#
loop_
_entity_poly.entity_id
_entity_poly.type
_entity_poly.pdbx_seq_one_letter_code
_entity_poly.pdbx_strand_id
1 'polypeptide(L)'
;MLAKILTPDNIQSYFEEQGYKFFDTPGKKLNINIIGVRRDNTGTNTFDDFLLVMYRDKDSITTQRYEITTDPGKYWLLNPLNPKGTAVLAPGQYRGTWQLGKHQGKYEALVQRKPVKVYRDNNKNDTIDYNGIATLVDEGYFGINIHRSNPYDQSYVINKWSAGCQVFKRVEDYNNFIHLCKDSAAIYGNSFTYTLITEKDLRKHLES
;
A
#
# COMPACT_ATOMS: atom_id res chain seq x y z
N MET A 1 -9.37 7.16 16.72
CA MET A 1 -9.27 5.96 15.83
C MET A 1 -8.82 6.41 14.46
N LEU A 2 -7.79 5.78 13.87
CA LEU A 2 -7.22 6.13 12.55
C LEU A 2 -8.28 6.29 11.46
N ALA A 3 -9.24 5.37 11.40
CA ALA A 3 -10.37 5.43 10.47
C ALA A 3 -11.11 6.78 10.41
N LYS A 4 -11.11 7.57 11.49
CA LYS A 4 -11.78 8.89 11.56
C LYS A 4 -11.00 10.02 10.90
N ILE A 5 -9.68 9.88 10.77
CA ILE A 5 -8.81 10.91 10.17
C ILE A 5 -8.49 10.65 8.69
N LEU A 6 -8.96 9.53 8.13
CA LEU A 6 -8.77 9.17 6.72
C LEU A 6 -9.86 9.76 5.81
N THR A 7 -10.10 11.07 5.94
CA THR A 7 -11.04 11.81 5.08
C THR A 7 -10.33 12.31 3.82
N PRO A 8 -11.05 12.55 2.71
CA PRO A 8 -10.47 13.14 1.51
C PRO A 8 -9.69 14.43 1.78
N ASP A 9 -10.24 15.32 2.62
CA ASP A 9 -9.64 16.63 2.91
C ASP A 9 -8.31 16.50 3.67
N ASN A 10 -8.26 15.63 4.69
CA ASN A 10 -7.04 15.38 5.46
C ASN A 10 -5.94 14.74 4.60
N ILE A 11 -6.32 13.81 3.72
CA ILE A 11 -5.37 13.15 2.82
C ILE A 11 -4.87 14.13 1.76
N GLN A 12 -5.74 15.00 1.22
CA GLN A 12 -5.35 16.02 0.26
C GLN A 12 -4.40 17.04 0.86
N SER A 13 -4.69 17.57 2.06
CA SER A 13 -3.82 18.54 2.71
C SER A 13 -2.46 17.94 3.05
N TYR A 14 -2.42 16.67 3.49
CA TYR A 14 -1.16 15.94 3.69
C TYR A 14 -0.39 15.76 2.38
N PHE A 15 -1.08 15.39 1.29
CA PHE A 15 -0.43 15.26 -0.02
C PHE A 15 0.16 16.60 -0.49
N GLU A 16 -0.54 17.72 -0.24
CA GLU A 16 -0.05 19.07 -0.56
C GLU A 16 1.21 19.42 0.23
N GLU A 17 1.22 19.22 1.55
CA GLU A 17 2.39 19.47 2.41
C GLU A 17 3.61 18.65 1.98
N GLN A 18 3.41 17.38 1.62
CA GLN A 18 4.48 16.48 1.18
C GLN A 18 4.90 16.68 -0.29
N GLY A 19 4.23 17.58 -1.03
CA GLY A 19 4.47 17.77 -2.47
C GLY A 19 4.06 16.56 -3.34
N TYR A 20 3.21 15.68 -2.82
CA TYR A 20 2.65 14.55 -3.56
C TYR A 20 1.53 15.00 -4.49
N LYS A 21 1.39 14.31 -5.62
CA LYS A 21 0.27 14.57 -6.53
C LYS A 21 -0.97 13.84 -6.06
N PHE A 22 -2.01 14.57 -5.68
CA PHE A 22 -3.37 14.05 -5.57
C PHE A 22 -4.08 14.17 -6.93
N PHE A 23 -4.69 13.09 -7.40
CA PHE A 23 -5.40 13.03 -8.67
C PHE A 23 -6.86 13.41 -8.48
N ASP A 24 -7.14 14.70 -8.62
CA ASP A 24 -8.49 15.23 -8.57
C ASP A 24 -8.67 16.32 -9.64
N THR A 25 -9.13 15.94 -10.83
CA THR A 25 -9.40 16.89 -11.91
C THR A 25 -10.89 16.88 -12.20
N PRO A 26 -11.57 18.06 -12.18
CA PRO A 26 -12.98 18.15 -12.56
C PRO A 26 -13.25 17.46 -13.91
N GLY A 27 -14.33 16.69 -13.97
CA GLY A 27 -14.71 15.91 -15.15
C GLY A 27 -13.91 14.61 -15.41
N LYS A 28 -12.83 14.34 -14.65
CA LYS A 28 -12.06 13.08 -14.77
C LYS A 28 -12.47 12.06 -13.72
N LYS A 29 -13.54 11.32 -14.01
CA LYS A 29 -14.01 10.20 -13.15
C LYS A 29 -12.98 9.06 -13.10
N LEU A 30 -12.96 8.29 -12.02
CA LEU A 30 -12.13 7.07 -11.87
C LEU A 30 -10.62 7.30 -12.09
N ASN A 31 -10.12 8.53 -11.97
CA ASN A 31 -8.70 8.78 -11.89
C ASN A 31 -8.27 8.51 -10.44
N ILE A 32 -7.89 7.26 -10.17
CA ILE A 32 -7.80 6.75 -8.80
C ILE A 32 -6.48 7.12 -8.11
N ASN A 33 -6.60 7.52 -6.85
CA ASN A 33 -5.50 7.60 -5.90
C ASN A 33 -5.48 6.30 -5.09
N ILE A 34 -4.42 5.50 -5.21
CA ILE A 34 -4.25 4.28 -4.43
C ILE A 34 -3.27 4.59 -3.30
N ILE A 35 -3.75 4.52 -2.06
CA ILE A 35 -3.01 5.05 -0.91
C ILE A 35 -2.96 3.99 0.19
N GLY A 36 -1.78 3.48 0.49
CA GLY A 36 -1.54 2.68 1.69
C GLY A 36 -1.34 3.58 2.90
N VAL A 37 -1.95 3.22 4.03
CA VAL A 37 -1.80 3.90 5.30
C VAL A 37 -1.27 2.88 6.32
N ARG A 38 0.03 2.95 6.56
CA ARG A 38 0.71 2.12 7.57
C ARG A 38 0.36 2.60 8.98
N ARG A 39 -0.02 1.69 9.85
CA ARG A 39 -0.28 1.91 11.27
C ARG A 39 0.99 2.34 12.00
N ASP A 40 0.85 3.23 12.98
CA ASP A 40 1.98 3.62 13.84
C ASP A 40 2.21 2.55 14.92
N ASN A 41 2.86 1.45 14.51
CA ASN A 41 3.29 0.36 15.37
C ASN A 41 4.54 -0.32 14.78
N THR A 42 5.00 -1.41 15.38
CA THR A 42 6.20 -2.15 14.99
C THR A 42 5.91 -3.38 14.12
N GLY A 43 4.79 -3.43 13.39
CA GLY A 43 4.31 -4.62 12.70
C GLY A 43 3.72 -5.66 13.66
N THR A 44 2.45 -6.04 13.44
CA THR A 44 1.69 -6.90 14.37
C THR A 44 1.49 -8.33 13.86
N ASN A 45 1.96 -8.63 12.64
CA ASN A 45 1.60 -9.84 11.90
C ASN A 45 0.08 -9.97 11.64
N THR A 46 -0.67 -8.87 11.69
CA THR A 46 -2.11 -8.79 11.40
C THR A 46 -2.41 -7.72 10.35
N PHE A 47 -3.63 -7.71 9.82
CA PHE A 47 -4.05 -6.75 8.78
C PHE A 47 -4.68 -5.50 9.42
N ASP A 48 -3.85 -4.66 10.04
CA ASP A 48 -4.25 -3.45 10.79
C ASP A 48 -4.01 -2.14 10.02
N ASP A 49 -3.50 -2.24 8.79
CA ASP A 49 -3.30 -1.14 7.86
C ASP A 49 -4.51 -0.95 6.96
N PHE A 50 -4.56 0.21 6.28
CA PHE A 50 -5.61 0.50 5.30
C PHE A 50 -5.06 0.75 3.91
N LEU A 51 -5.81 0.32 2.90
CA LEU A 51 -5.69 0.81 1.54
C LEU A 51 -6.91 1.67 1.23
N LEU A 52 -6.67 2.93 0.90
CA LEU A 52 -7.67 3.86 0.43
C LEU A 52 -7.64 3.90 -1.09
N VAL A 53 -8.80 3.89 -1.71
CA VAL A 53 -8.95 4.29 -3.11
C VAL A 53 -9.86 5.50 -3.17
N MET A 54 -9.28 6.64 -3.51
CA MET A 54 -9.99 7.92 -3.60
C MET A 54 -10.05 8.40 -5.05
N TYR A 55 -11.22 8.78 -5.50
CA TYR A 55 -11.43 9.31 -6.85
C TYR A 55 -12.66 10.18 -6.92
N ARG A 56 -12.66 11.12 -7.85
CA ARG A 56 -13.85 11.92 -8.17
C ARG A 56 -14.91 11.05 -8.83
N ASP A 57 -16.11 11.07 -8.30
CA ASP A 57 -17.33 10.62 -8.95
C ASP A 57 -18.31 11.79 -9.00
N LYS A 58 -18.62 12.26 -10.21
CA LYS A 58 -19.36 13.52 -10.45
C LYS A 58 -18.69 14.70 -9.71
N ASP A 59 -19.38 15.29 -8.74
CA ASP A 59 -18.95 16.50 -8.04
C ASP A 59 -18.27 16.22 -6.69
N SER A 60 -18.24 14.97 -6.23
CA SER A 60 -17.66 14.59 -4.93
C SER A 60 -16.55 13.54 -5.07
N ILE A 61 -15.74 13.43 -4.02
CA ILE A 61 -14.71 12.38 -3.93
C ILE A 61 -15.30 11.19 -3.21
N THR A 62 -15.29 10.04 -3.89
CA THR A 62 -15.60 8.74 -3.30
C THR A 62 -14.35 8.17 -2.65
N THR A 63 -14.52 7.53 -1.49
CA THR A 63 -13.45 6.81 -0.79
C THR A 63 -13.86 5.37 -0.54
N GLN A 64 -13.11 4.43 -1.11
CA GLN A 64 -13.14 3.04 -0.70
C GLN A 64 -12.02 2.79 0.31
N ARG A 65 -12.27 1.98 1.34
CA ARG A 65 -11.27 1.63 2.36
C ARG A 65 -11.27 0.12 2.59
N TYR A 66 -10.08 -0.47 2.54
CA TYR A 66 -9.88 -1.91 2.69
C TYR A 66 -8.87 -2.21 3.78
N GLU A 67 -9.08 -3.28 4.54
CA GLU A 67 -8.08 -3.81 5.47
C GLU A 67 -6.98 -4.54 4.69
N ILE A 68 -5.75 -4.07 4.86
CA ILE A 68 -4.57 -4.67 4.23
C ILE A 68 -3.46 -4.84 5.27
N THR A 69 -2.33 -5.35 4.82
CA THR A 69 -1.04 -5.08 5.46
C THR A 69 -0.12 -4.40 4.46
N THR A 70 0.65 -3.45 4.95
CA THR A 70 1.78 -2.79 4.30
C THR A 70 3.12 -3.31 4.82
N ASP A 71 3.06 -4.27 5.75
CA ASP A 71 4.16 -4.82 6.52
C ASP A 71 4.39 -6.30 6.16
N PRO A 72 5.64 -6.79 6.23
CA PRO A 72 5.91 -8.20 6.08
C PRO A 72 5.33 -9.01 7.23
N GLY A 73 4.95 -10.25 6.95
CA GLY A 73 4.49 -11.18 7.99
C GLY A 73 5.65 -11.74 8.81
N LYS A 74 5.33 -12.19 10.04
CA LYS A 74 6.29 -12.73 11.02
C LYS A 74 7.20 -13.82 10.44
N TYR A 75 6.67 -14.69 9.59
CA TYR A 75 7.47 -15.73 8.95
C TYR A 75 8.65 -15.14 8.17
N TRP A 76 8.40 -14.08 7.39
CA TRP A 76 9.44 -13.48 6.56
C TRP A 76 10.39 -12.60 7.36
N LEU A 77 9.95 -11.94 8.43
CA LEU A 77 10.86 -11.25 9.36
C LEU A 77 11.90 -12.21 9.96
N LEU A 78 11.46 -13.40 10.39
CA LEU A 78 12.33 -14.44 10.93
C LEU A 78 13.15 -15.18 9.85
N ASN A 79 12.66 -15.24 8.61
CA ASN A 79 13.26 -15.99 7.50
C ASN A 79 13.41 -15.13 6.23
N PRO A 80 14.30 -14.11 6.23
CA PRO A 80 14.44 -13.23 5.08
C PRO A 80 14.83 -13.96 3.79
N LEU A 81 14.17 -13.63 2.68
CA LEU A 81 14.53 -14.12 1.34
C LEU A 81 15.83 -13.53 0.82
N ASN A 82 16.21 -12.34 1.31
CA ASN A 82 17.39 -11.61 0.89
C ASN A 82 18.38 -11.56 2.07
N PRO A 83 19.69 -11.79 1.86
CA PRO A 83 20.68 -11.73 2.93
C PRO A 83 20.80 -10.36 3.60
N LYS A 84 20.39 -9.28 2.91
CA LYS A 84 20.32 -7.93 3.48
C LYS A 84 19.15 -7.76 4.47
N GLY A 85 18.15 -8.65 4.45
CA GLY A 85 16.95 -8.56 5.27
C GLY A 85 15.64 -8.54 4.47
N THR A 86 14.54 -8.67 5.20
CA THR A 86 13.17 -8.63 4.67
C THR A 86 12.82 -7.22 4.23
N ALA A 87 12.16 -7.13 3.08
CA ALA A 87 11.79 -5.85 2.50
C ALA A 87 10.59 -5.25 3.25
N VAL A 88 10.69 -3.98 3.59
CA VAL A 88 9.58 -3.15 4.08
C VAL A 88 9.48 -1.95 3.16
N LEU A 89 8.37 -1.78 2.44
CA LEU A 89 8.25 -0.67 1.49
C LEU A 89 8.40 0.68 2.22
N ALA A 90 9.30 1.53 1.73
CA ALA A 90 9.51 2.85 2.32
C ALA A 90 8.30 3.75 1.99
N PRO A 91 7.81 4.59 2.92
CA PRO A 91 6.81 5.61 2.63
C PRO A 91 7.24 6.52 1.47
N GLY A 92 6.29 6.95 0.66
CA GLY A 92 6.54 7.76 -0.53
C GLY A 92 5.48 7.62 -1.62
N GLN A 93 5.47 8.55 -2.56
CA GLN A 93 4.66 8.47 -3.77
C GLN A 93 5.45 7.87 -4.95
N TYR A 94 4.96 6.74 -5.46
CA TYR A 94 5.61 5.98 -6.52
C TYR A 94 4.77 6.05 -7.81
N ARG A 95 5.04 7.08 -8.62
CA ARG A 95 4.20 7.45 -9.78
C ARG A 95 4.28 6.48 -10.95
N GLY A 96 3.14 5.93 -11.33
CA GLY A 96 3.01 5.02 -12.47
C GLY A 96 3.91 3.78 -12.35
N THR A 97 4.14 3.31 -11.12
CA THR A 97 5.04 2.20 -10.81
C THR A 97 4.34 0.85 -10.89
N TRP A 98 3.02 0.78 -10.69
CA TRP A 98 2.27 -0.47 -10.74
C TRP A 98 1.44 -0.59 -12.02
N GLN A 99 1.21 -1.82 -12.45
CA GLN A 99 0.32 -2.15 -13.56
C GLN A 99 -0.51 -3.39 -13.20
N LEU A 100 -1.71 -3.53 -13.76
CA LEU A 100 -2.42 -4.80 -13.79
C LEU A 100 -1.56 -5.85 -14.48
N GLY A 101 -1.38 -6.98 -13.80
CA GLY A 101 -0.63 -8.15 -14.27
C GLY A 101 -0.92 -9.34 -13.37
N LYS A 102 -0.07 -10.37 -13.37
CA LYS A 102 -0.29 -11.58 -12.56
C LYS A 102 0.72 -11.70 -11.41
N HIS A 103 0.24 -11.82 -10.17
CA HIS A 103 1.07 -12.21 -9.04
C HIS A 103 1.48 -13.69 -9.19
N GLN A 104 2.79 -13.96 -9.21
CA GLN A 104 3.37 -15.30 -9.43
C GLN A 104 2.86 -16.01 -10.71
N GLY A 105 2.38 -15.26 -11.71
CA GLY A 105 1.77 -15.84 -12.92
C GLY A 105 0.38 -16.48 -12.71
N LYS A 106 -0.19 -16.42 -11.51
CA LYS A 106 -1.40 -17.17 -11.13
C LYS A 106 -2.69 -16.36 -11.21
N TYR A 107 -2.72 -15.17 -10.64
CA TYR A 107 -3.94 -14.37 -10.52
C TYR A 107 -3.64 -12.88 -10.61
N GLU A 108 -4.65 -12.08 -10.92
CA GLU A 108 -4.48 -10.65 -11.15
C GLU A 108 -3.98 -9.89 -9.93
N ALA A 109 -3.16 -8.88 -10.13
CA ALA A 109 -2.67 -8.01 -9.09
C ALA A 109 -2.21 -6.71 -9.72
N LEU A 110 -2.05 -5.68 -8.89
CA LEU A 110 -1.14 -4.61 -9.29
C LEU A 110 0.29 -5.09 -9.02
N VAL A 111 1.08 -5.17 -10.07
CA VAL A 111 2.45 -5.68 -10.03
C VAL A 111 3.46 -4.56 -10.26
N GLN A 112 4.58 -4.62 -9.54
CA GLN A 112 5.65 -3.64 -9.67
C GLN A 112 6.18 -3.62 -11.12
N ARG A 113 6.46 -2.43 -11.65
CA ARG A 113 7.01 -2.20 -13.00
C ARG A 113 8.12 -1.17 -13.08
N LYS A 114 8.34 -0.41 -11.99
CA LYS A 114 9.45 0.52 -11.84
C LYS A 114 10.16 0.28 -10.50
N PRO A 115 11.41 0.75 -10.33
CA PRO A 115 12.09 0.69 -9.05
C PRO A 115 11.27 1.33 -7.92
N VAL A 116 11.38 0.75 -6.73
CA VAL A 116 10.84 1.30 -5.47
C VAL A 116 11.92 1.25 -4.40
N LYS A 117 11.74 2.04 -3.34
CA LYS A 117 12.62 2.04 -2.17
C LYS A 117 12.05 1.13 -1.10
N VAL A 118 12.87 0.28 -0.53
CA VAL A 118 12.52 -0.56 0.62
C VAL A 118 13.54 -0.35 1.72
N TYR A 119 13.10 -0.43 2.96
CA TYR A 119 13.97 -0.70 4.09
C TYR A 119 14.26 -2.19 4.17
N ARG A 120 15.42 -2.53 4.76
CA ARG A 120 15.86 -3.91 4.97
C ARG A 120 15.92 -4.22 6.46
N ASP A 121 15.01 -5.07 6.92
CA ASP A 121 15.03 -5.58 8.29
C ASP A 121 15.74 -6.95 8.34
N ASN A 122 16.87 -7.01 9.05
CA ASN A 122 17.68 -8.23 9.16
C ASN A 122 17.92 -8.65 10.61
N ASN A 123 17.20 -8.08 11.58
CA ASN A 123 17.40 -8.40 12.99
C ASN A 123 16.85 -9.81 13.35
N LYS A 124 16.01 -10.38 12.45
CA LYS A 124 15.38 -11.70 12.56
C LYS A 124 14.56 -11.89 13.84
N ASN A 125 13.81 -10.88 14.24
CA ASN A 125 12.78 -10.99 15.27
C ASN A 125 11.38 -10.81 14.66
N ASP A 126 10.36 -10.58 15.48
CA ASP A 126 8.97 -10.40 15.03
C ASP A 126 8.47 -8.95 15.12
N THR A 127 9.38 -7.98 15.22
CA THR A 127 9.09 -6.56 15.26
C THR A 127 9.93 -5.79 14.24
N ILE A 128 9.36 -4.73 13.69
CA ILE A 128 10.00 -3.86 12.73
C ILE A 128 10.49 -2.61 13.46
N ASP A 129 11.80 -2.42 13.52
CA ASP A 129 12.39 -1.18 14.04
C ASP A 129 12.49 -0.15 12.92
N TYR A 130 11.38 0.53 12.65
CA TYR A 130 11.29 1.55 11.60
C TYR A 130 12.36 2.65 11.73
N ASN A 131 12.73 3.03 12.95
CA ASN A 131 13.75 4.07 13.16
C ASN A 131 15.15 3.54 12.81
N GLY A 132 15.46 2.31 13.22
CA GLY A 132 16.73 1.65 12.90
C GLY A 132 16.90 1.34 11.42
N ILE A 133 15.84 0.86 10.75
CA ILE A 133 15.93 0.42 9.35
C ILE A 133 15.74 1.52 8.31
N ALA A 134 15.27 2.72 8.70
CA ALA A 134 15.04 3.84 7.77
C ALA A 134 16.30 4.31 7.04
N THR A 135 17.49 4.03 7.60
CA THR A 135 18.79 4.32 6.96
C THR A 135 19.26 3.22 6.02
N LEU A 136 18.66 2.03 6.08
CA LEU A 136 19.03 0.84 5.31
C LEU A 136 18.19 0.74 4.02
N VAL A 137 18.26 1.78 3.21
CA VAL A 137 17.45 1.91 1.99
C VAL A 137 18.08 1.13 0.83
N ASP A 138 17.28 0.31 0.18
CA ASP A 138 17.60 -0.41 -1.05
C ASP A 138 16.59 -0.01 -2.12
N GLU A 139 17.06 0.33 -3.32
CA GLU A 139 16.20 0.77 -4.43
C GLU A 139 16.32 -0.18 -5.61
N GLY A 140 15.19 -0.65 -6.13
CA GLY A 140 15.21 -1.59 -7.23
C GLY A 140 13.89 -2.31 -7.47
N TYR A 141 14.00 -3.40 -8.23
CA TYR A 141 12.88 -4.26 -8.57
C TYR A 141 12.84 -5.47 -7.64
N PHE A 142 11.83 -5.52 -6.76
CA PHE A 142 11.74 -6.55 -5.72
C PHE A 142 10.47 -7.41 -5.82
N GLY A 143 9.58 -7.09 -6.77
CA GLY A 143 8.28 -7.76 -6.89
C GLY A 143 7.29 -7.34 -5.79
N ILE A 144 7.36 -6.08 -5.33
CA ILE A 144 6.41 -5.52 -4.36
C ILE A 144 5.04 -5.33 -5.02
N ASN A 145 4.21 -6.35 -4.96
CA ASN A 145 2.90 -6.38 -5.59
C ASN A 145 1.81 -5.97 -4.58
N ILE A 146 0.66 -5.54 -5.09
CA ILE A 146 -0.57 -5.33 -4.30
C ILE A 146 -1.54 -6.47 -4.66
N HIS A 147 -1.82 -7.38 -3.72
CA HIS A 147 -2.53 -8.63 -4.00
C HIS A 147 -3.35 -9.14 -2.81
N ARG A 148 -4.18 -10.19 -3.01
CA ARG A 148 -4.90 -10.85 -1.92
C ARG A 148 -4.06 -11.82 -1.09
N SER A 149 -4.52 -12.09 0.12
CA SER A 149 -4.12 -13.25 0.91
C SER A 149 -4.90 -14.51 0.48
N ASN A 150 -5.72 -15.08 1.37
CA ASN A 150 -6.51 -16.28 1.13
C ASN A 150 -7.47 -16.07 -0.08
N PRO A 151 -7.49 -16.99 -1.06
CA PRO A 151 -8.33 -16.85 -2.25
C PRO A 151 -9.82 -17.17 -2.06
N TYR A 152 -10.22 -17.71 -0.91
CA TYR A 152 -11.59 -18.17 -0.66
C TYR A 152 -12.39 -17.22 0.23
N ASP A 153 -11.76 -16.65 1.25
CA ASP A 153 -12.41 -15.80 2.26
C ASP A 153 -11.49 -14.67 2.75
N GLN A 154 -10.80 -14.89 3.87
CA GLN A 154 -9.91 -13.93 4.51
C GLN A 154 -8.78 -14.61 5.26
N SER A 155 -7.71 -13.87 5.52
CA SER A 155 -6.67 -14.28 6.47
C SER A 155 -6.74 -13.44 7.72
N TYR A 156 -6.51 -14.06 8.89
CA TYR A 156 -6.43 -13.36 10.17
C TYR A 156 -5.00 -12.99 10.56
N VAL A 157 -4.02 -13.66 9.95
CA VAL A 157 -2.58 -13.48 10.18
C VAL A 157 -1.83 -13.36 8.85
N ILE A 158 -0.79 -12.54 8.80
CA ILE A 158 -0.04 -12.29 7.56
C ILE A 158 0.88 -13.47 7.24
N ASN A 159 1.79 -13.83 8.14
CA ASN A 159 2.78 -14.89 7.95
C ASN A 159 3.40 -14.89 6.54
N LYS A 160 3.15 -15.94 5.74
CA LYS A 160 3.76 -16.13 4.43
C LYS A 160 3.16 -15.26 3.33
N TRP A 161 2.04 -14.58 3.60
CA TRP A 161 1.34 -13.80 2.58
C TRP A 161 2.12 -12.58 2.11
N SER A 162 2.99 -11.99 2.94
CA SER A 162 3.77 -10.80 2.56
C SER A 162 5.23 -10.88 2.99
N ALA A 163 6.14 -10.87 2.02
CA ALA A 163 7.58 -10.62 2.23
C ALA A 163 7.95 -9.13 1.94
N GLY A 164 6.96 -8.23 2.01
CA GLY A 164 7.07 -6.81 1.65
C GLY A 164 5.99 -6.32 0.67
N CYS A 165 5.18 -7.23 0.12
CA CYS A 165 4.00 -6.88 -0.69
C CYS A 165 2.92 -6.18 0.14
N GLN A 166 1.98 -5.53 -0.53
CA GLN A 166 0.81 -4.92 0.11
C GLN A 166 -0.36 -5.89 -0.06
N VAL A 167 -0.89 -6.43 1.04
CA VAL A 167 -1.73 -7.63 0.95
C VAL A 167 -3.10 -7.41 1.58
N PHE A 168 -4.16 -7.66 0.80
CA PHE A 168 -5.54 -7.59 1.27
C PHE A 168 -5.88 -8.74 2.22
N LYS A 169 -6.59 -8.39 3.30
CA LYS A 169 -7.12 -9.34 4.27
C LYS A 169 -8.20 -10.24 3.66
N ARG A 170 -9.16 -9.65 2.95
CA ARG A 170 -10.35 -10.30 2.39
C ARG A 170 -10.26 -10.40 0.87
N VAL A 171 -10.69 -11.52 0.30
CA VAL A 171 -10.72 -11.70 -1.16
C VAL A 171 -11.76 -10.80 -1.83
N GLU A 172 -12.89 -10.54 -1.16
CA GLU A 172 -13.96 -9.67 -1.65
C GLU A 172 -13.47 -8.23 -1.88
N ASP A 173 -12.80 -7.66 -0.88
CA ASP A 173 -12.19 -6.33 -0.95
C ASP A 173 -11.18 -6.23 -2.09
N TYR A 174 -10.32 -7.24 -2.21
CA TYR A 174 -9.38 -7.35 -3.32
C TYR A 174 -10.09 -7.42 -4.69
N ASN A 175 -11.16 -8.18 -4.83
CA ASN A 175 -11.89 -8.30 -6.09
C ASN A 175 -12.51 -6.95 -6.48
N ASN A 176 -13.10 -6.24 -5.52
CA ASN A 176 -13.61 -4.89 -5.71
C ASN A 176 -12.51 -3.92 -6.14
N PHE A 177 -11.35 -3.97 -5.48
CA PHE A 177 -10.18 -3.17 -5.84
C PHE A 177 -9.67 -3.45 -7.25
N ILE A 178 -9.54 -4.72 -7.65
CA ILE A 178 -9.08 -5.10 -9.00
C ILE A 178 -10.07 -4.66 -10.07
N HIS A 179 -11.38 -4.79 -9.85
CA HIS A 179 -12.39 -4.26 -10.77
C HIS A 179 -12.25 -2.74 -10.94
N LEU A 180 -12.10 -2.00 -9.84
CA LEU A 180 -11.89 -0.55 -9.90
C LEU A 180 -10.61 -0.17 -10.67
N CYS A 181 -9.54 -0.94 -10.51
CA CYS A 181 -8.32 -0.76 -11.30
C CYS A 181 -8.56 -1.01 -12.79
N LYS A 182 -9.29 -2.07 -13.16
CA LYS A 182 -9.62 -2.36 -14.57
C LYS A 182 -10.45 -1.26 -15.20
N ASP A 183 -11.46 -0.76 -14.49
CA ASP A 183 -12.31 0.32 -14.98
C ASP A 183 -11.52 1.62 -15.17
N SER A 184 -10.60 1.93 -14.23
CA SER A 184 -9.69 3.06 -14.36
C SER A 184 -8.71 2.88 -15.55
N ALA A 185 -8.13 1.69 -15.72
CA ALA A 185 -7.20 1.40 -16.81
C ALA A 185 -7.87 1.47 -18.19
N ALA A 186 -9.15 1.16 -18.30
CA ALA A 186 -9.90 1.31 -19.55
C ALA A 186 -9.99 2.77 -20.03
N ILE A 187 -9.86 3.74 -19.11
CA ILE A 187 -9.95 5.17 -19.40
C ILE A 187 -8.55 5.80 -19.51
N TYR A 188 -7.65 5.49 -18.56
CA TYR A 188 -6.37 6.18 -18.40
C TYR A 188 -5.14 5.33 -18.75
N GLY A 189 -5.35 4.08 -19.14
CA GLY A 189 -4.30 3.11 -19.43
C GLY A 189 -3.80 2.36 -18.20
N ASN A 190 -3.07 1.27 -18.45
CA ASN A 190 -2.58 0.37 -17.43
C ASN A 190 -1.31 0.91 -16.74
N SER A 191 -1.46 1.94 -15.90
CA SER A 191 -0.37 2.54 -15.13
C SER A 191 -0.90 3.24 -13.88
N PHE A 192 -0.51 2.77 -12.71
CA PHE A 192 -1.04 3.21 -11.42
C PHE A 192 0.05 3.82 -10.54
N THR A 193 -0.32 4.90 -9.87
CA THR A 193 0.46 5.49 -8.77
C THR A 193 -0.01 4.88 -7.47
N TYR A 194 0.93 4.40 -6.66
CA TYR A 194 0.69 4.02 -5.27
C TYR A 194 1.46 4.99 -4.38
N THR A 195 0.78 5.52 -3.36
CA THR A 195 1.42 6.31 -2.32
C THR A 195 1.31 5.55 -1.01
N LEU A 196 2.43 5.35 -0.33
CA LEU A 196 2.43 4.82 1.04
C LEU A 196 2.69 5.96 2.01
N ILE A 197 1.77 6.18 2.94
CA ILE A 197 1.90 7.15 4.04
C ILE A 197 1.88 6.41 5.37
N THR A 198 2.30 7.08 6.45
CA THR A 198 2.21 6.52 7.80
C THR A 198 1.16 7.27 8.62
N GLU A 199 0.50 6.56 9.54
CA GLU A 199 -0.39 7.19 10.53
C GLU A 199 0.35 8.23 11.36
N LYS A 200 1.61 7.96 11.72
CA LYS A 200 2.45 8.87 12.50
C LYS A 200 2.61 10.23 11.81
N ASP A 201 2.99 10.21 10.53
CA ASP A 201 3.21 11.43 9.76
C ASP A 201 1.89 12.16 9.50
N LEU A 202 0.81 11.42 9.21
CA LEU A 202 -0.51 12.02 9.03
C LEU A 202 -1.02 12.70 10.31
N ARG A 203 -0.84 12.08 11.48
CA ARG A 203 -1.23 12.69 12.76
C ARG A 203 -0.45 13.95 13.04
N LYS A 204 0.86 13.91 12.84
CA LYS A 204 1.74 15.07 13.02
C LYS A 204 1.31 16.25 12.15
N HIS A 205 0.96 16.01 10.89
CA HIS A 205 0.44 17.04 9.97
C HIS A 205 -0.91 17.62 10.44
N LEU A 206 -1.82 16.81 10.96
CA LEU A 206 -3.13 17.28 11.40
C LEU A 206 -3.10 18.03 12.75
N GLU A 207 -1.98 17.96 13.47
CA GLU A 207 -1.75 18.63 14.75
C GLU A 207 -0.94 19.94 14.60
N SER A 208 -0.31 20.18 13.43
CA SER A 208 0.43 21.40 13.11
C SER A 208 -0.46 22.51 12.57
#